data_AF-A0A371PLF4-F1
#
_entry.id   AF-A0A371PLF4-F1
#
_cell.length_a   1.000
_cell.length_b   1.000
_cell.length_c   1.000
_cell.angle_alpha   90.00
_cell.angle_beta   90.00
_cell.angle_gamma   90.00
#
_symmetry.space_group_name_H-M   'P 1'
#
loop_
_entity.id
_entity.type
_entity.pdbx_description
1 polymer ?
#
loop_
_entity_poly.entity_id
_entity_poly.type
_entity_poly.pdbx_seq_one_letter_code
_entity_poly.pdbx_strand_id
1 'polypeptide(L)'
;MGEVFKLECDTCQYENRISVGIGFLYTSLKSIASFVKDPSIKQQLDSFMKDSSTSFHAYDAMYVCPQCKGIQNELFIEMQSESSHFKHSCSCMRCGTIMIDIPMEHNVPVQLNCPDCSEGGLKATFYMDWD
;
A
#
# COMPACT_ATOMS: atom_id res chain seq x y z
N MET A 1 -7.76 11.51 -2.92
CA MET A 1 -8.91 10.63 -3.14
C MET A 1 -8.36 9.27 -3.49
N GLY A 2 -9.03 8.22 -3.04
CA GLY A 2 -8.64 6.86 -3.32
C GLY A 2 -9.14 6.42 -4.69
N GLU A 3 -8.40 5.52 -5.33
CA GLU A 3 -8.76 4.89 -6.59
C GLU A 3 -8.61 3.38 -6.49
N VAL A 4 -9.45 2.65 -7.23
CA VAL A 4 -9.33 1.20 -7.39
C VAL A 4 -8.94 0.91 -8.83
N PHE A 5 -7.88 0.14 -9.00
CA PHE A 5 -7.46 -0.41 -10.28
C PHE A 5 -7.69 -1.92 -10.31
N LYS A 6 -8.13 -2.39 -11.46
CA LYS A 6 -8.12 -3.81 -11.79
C LYS A 6 -6.84 -4.11 -12.58
N LEU A 7 -6.05 -5.06 -12.08
CA LEU A 7 -4.85 -5.58 -12.73
C LEU A 7 -5.19 -6.88 -13.44
N GLU A 8 -4.88 -6.97 -14.72
CA GLU A 8 -5.06 -8.18 -15.53
C GLU A 8 -3.79 -8.52 -16.28
N CYS A 9 -3.45 -9.80 -16.33
CA CYS A 9 -2.37 -10.30 -17.19
C CYS A 9 -2.87 -10.48 -18.63
N ASP A 10 -2.03 -10.10 -19.59
CA ASP A 10 -2.29 -10.32 -21.02
C ASP A 10 -2.03 -11.76 -21.51
N THR A 11 -1.30 -12.57 -20.73
CA THR A 11 -0.90 -13.94 -21.11
C THR A 11 -1.64 -15.03 -20.33
N CYS A 12 -2.00 -14.81 -19.06
CA CYS A 12 -2.65 -15.81 -18.20
C CYS A 12 -3.91 -15.25 -17.51
N GLN A 13 -4.59 -16.09 -16.71
CA GLN A 13 -5.83 -15.71 -16.02
C GLN A 13 -5.62 -14.91 -14.71
N TYR A 14 -4.44 -14.35 -14.49
CA TYR A 14 -4.19 -13.54 -13.31
C TYR A 14 -5.03 -12.26 -13.32
N GLU A 15 -5.84 -12.08 -12.28
CA GLU A 15 -6.56 -10.86 -11.99
C GLU A 15 -6.34 -10.47 -10.53
N ASN A 16 -6.18 -9.17 -10.26
CA ASN A 16 -6.16 -8.63 -8.91
C ASN A 16 -6.83 -7.25 -8.88
N ARG A 17 -7.33 -6.84 -7.71
CA ARG A 17 -7.81 -5.47 -7.49
C ARG A 17 -6.94 -4.81 -6.45
N ILE A 18 -6.53 -3.59 -6.74
CA ILE A 18 -5.70 -2.78 -5.84
C ILE A 18 -6.41 -1.45 -5.60
N SER A 19 -6.51 -1.07 -4.34
CA SER A 19 -6.90 0.27 -3.93
C SER A 19 -5.63 1.08 -3.69
N VAL A 20 -5.55 2.27 -4.25
CA VAL A 20 -4.44 3.20 -3.99
C VAL A 20 -4.97 4.55 -3.53
N GLY A 21 -4.15 5.29 -2.79
CA GLY A 21 -4.45 6.67 -2.42
C GLY A 21 -5.12 6.82 -1.05
N ILE A 22 -5.67 8.01 -0.83
CA ILE A 22 -6.09 8.50 0.48
C ILE A 22 -7.61 8.58 0.53
N GLY A 23 -8.21 7.76 1.39
CA GLY A 23 -9.61 7.84 1.80
C GLY A 23 -9.86 8.71 3.05
N PHE A 24 -11.11 8.91 3.45
CA PHE A 24 -11.48 9.72 4.63
C PHE A 24 -10.85 9.24 5.93
N LEU A 25 -10.67 7.93 6.07
CA LEU A 25 -10.09 7.33 7.28
C LEU A 25 -8.60 7.64 7.45
N TYR A 26 -7.93 8.19 6.43
CA TYR A 26 -6.52 8.54 6.46
C TYR A 26 -6.24 9.96 6.95
N THR A 27 -7.29 10.72 7.26
CA THR A 27 -7.20 12.14 7.69
C THR A 27 -6.62 12.33 9.09
N SER A 28 -6.57 11.28 9.93
CA SER A 28 -5.98 11.35 11.26
C SER A 28 -5.42 10.00 11.72
N LEU A 29 -4.39 10.03 12.56
CA LEU A 29 -3.84 8.80 13.18
C LEU A 29 -4.90 8.04 14.00
N LYS A 30 -5.86 8.75 14.60
CA LYS A 30 -6.98 8.14 15.34
C LYS A 30 -7.89 7.35 14.42
N SER A 31 -8.23 7.90 13.26
CA SER A 31 -9.01 7.21 12.24
C SER A 31 -8.25 5.99 11.71
N ILE A 32 -6.95 6.13 11.44
CA ILE A 32 -6.08 5.02 11.00
C ILE A 32 -6.04 3.88 12.04
N ALA A 33 -5.84 4.22 13.31
CA ALA A 33 -5.82 3.25 14.41
C ALA A 33 -7.11 2.42 14.54
N SER A 34 -8.24 2.95 14.05
CA SER A 34 -9.54 2.26 14.13
C SER A 34 -9.67 1.04 13.22
N PHE A 35 -8.93 1.01 12.10
CA PHE A 35 -9.00 -0.07 11.12
C PHE A 35 -7.71 -0.91 11.02
N VAL A 36 -6.57 -0.38 11.46
CA VAL A 36 -5.31 -1.15 11.55
C VAL A 36 -5.52 -2.37 12.45
N LYS A 37 -5.00 -3.53 12.04
CA LYS A 37 -5.07 -4.78 12.82
C LYS A 37 -3.75 -5.14 13.48
N ASP A 38 -2.62 -4.74 12.89
CA ASP A 38 -1.29 -5.04 13.39
C ASP A 38 -1.03 -4.37 14.75
N PRO A 39 -0.78 -5.13 15.82
CA PRO A 39 -0.53 -4.59 17.16
C PRO A 39 0.71 -3.69 17.23
N SER A 40 1.75 -4.00 16.45
CA SER A 40 2.99 -3.22 16.43
C SER A 40 2.75 -1.83 15.83
N ILE A 41 1.97 -1.75 14.74
CA ILE A 41 1.58 -0.47 14.14
C ILE A 41 0.67 0.31 15.09
N LYS A 42 -0.29 -0.35 15.76
CA LYS A 42 -1.15 0.31 16.77
C LYS A 42 -0.34 0.95 17.89
N GLN A 43 0.67 0.25 18.41
CA GLN A 43 1.52 0.78 19.46
C GLN A 43 2.30 2.03 18.99
N GLN A 44 2.76 2.05 17.75
CA GLN A 44 3.42 3.22 17.17
C GLN A 44 2.43 4.38 17.02
N LEU A 45 1.25 4.14 16.46
CA LEU A 45 0.17 5.15 16.37
C LEU A 45 -0.13 5.77 17.73
N ASP A 46 -0.29 4.96 18.78
CA ASP A 46 -0.56 5.43 20.15
C ASP A 46 0.57 6.28 20.73
N SER A 47 1.82 6.00 20.36
CA SER A 47 2.99 6.80 20.77
C SER A 47 2.99 8.15 20.06
N PHE A 48 2.88 8.16 18.73
CA PHE A 48 2.90 9.37 17.92
C PHE A 48 1.67 10.28 18.16
N MET A 49 0.50 9.72 18.48
CA MET A 49 -0.68 10.52 18.84
C MET A 49 -0.52 11.37 20.10
N LYS A 50 0.44 11.05 20.99
CA LYS A 50 0.72 11.82 22.20
C LYS A 50 1.70 12.97 21.96
N ASP A 51 2.43 12.94 20.84
CA ASP A 51 3.41 13.94 20.46
C ASP A 51 2.78 14.96 19.52
N SER A 52 2.64 16.20 19.98
CA SER A 52 2.03 17.30 19.22
C SER A 52 2.87 17.75 18.01
N SER A 53 4.15 17.38 17.94
CA SER A 53 5.02 17.67 16.80
C SER A 53 4.87 16.66 15.66
N THR A 54 4.05 15.62 15.84
CA THR A 54 3.86 14.56 14.87
C THR A 54 3.28 15.07 13.55
N SER A 55 3.97 14.72 12.47
CA SER A 55 3.46 14.72 11.11
C SER A 55 3.41 13.29 10.58
N PHE A 56 2.52 13.02 9.63
CA PHE A 56 2.39 11.69 9.04
C PHE A 56 1.94 11.75 7.59
N HIS A 57 2.25 10.68 6.86
CA HIS A 57 1.76 10.40 5.52
C HIS A 57 1.25 8.96 5.51
N ALA A 58 -0.02 8.76 5.15
CA ALA A 58 -0.61 7.44 5.03
C ALA A 58 -1.57 7.36 3.83
N TYR A 59 -1.60 6.20 3.18
CA TYR A 59 -2.47 5.88 2.04
C TYR A 59 -2.54 4.36 1.84
N ASP A 60 -3.56 3.85 1.14
CA ASP A 60 -3.51 2.47 0.63
C ASP A 60 -2.49 2.42 -0.50
N ALA A 61 -1.53 1.50 -0.42
CA ALA A 61 -0.45 1.37 -1.38
C ALA A 61 -0.46 0.00 -2.04
N MET A 62 0.00 -0.03 -3.28
CA MET A 62 0.39 -1.28 -3.94
C MET A 62 1.86 -1.56 -3.64
N TYR A 63 2.11 -2.69 -3.01
CA TYR A 63 3.43 -3.23 -2.77
C TYR A 63 3.76 -4.34 -3.76
N VAL A 64 4.99 -4.34 -4.27
CA VAL A 64 5.51 -5.38 -5.16
C VAL A 64 6.70 -6.06 -4.51
N CYS A 65 6.67 -7.39 -4.45
CA CYS A 65 7.78 -8.17 -3.96
C CYS A 65 8.92 -8.18 -4.99
N PRO A 66 10.14 -7.75 -4.64
CA PRO A 66 11.24 -7.74 -5.60
C PRO A 66 11.67 -9.16 -6.02
N GLN A 67 11.43 -10.16 -5.18
CA GLN A 67 11.87 -11.54 -5.38
C GLN A 67 10.86 -12.37 -6.19
N CYS A 68 9.61 -12.48 -5.72
CA CYS A 68 8.61 -13.34 -6.37
C CYS A 68 7.59 -12.56 -7.22
N LYS A 69 7.75 -11.23 -7.32
CA LYS A 69 6.83 -10.31 -8.02
C LYS A 69 5.40 -10.28 -7.48
N GLY A 70 5.12 -10.99 -6.39
CA GLY A 70 3.83 -10.96 -5.70
C GLY A 70 3.40 -9.52 -5.39
N ILE A 71 2.11 -9.26 -5.54
CA ILE A 71 1.50 -7.95 -5.36
C ILE A 71 0.59 -8.00 -4.14
N GLN A 72 0.70 -6.98 -3.28
CA GLN A 72 -0.15 -6.83 -2.10
C GLN A 72 -0.68 -5.39 -2.04
N ASN A 73 -1.89 -5.25 -1.51
CA ASN A 73 -2.47 -3.96 -1.21
C ASN A 73 -2.54 -3.80 0.30
N GLU A 74 -1.74 -2.88 0.83
CA GLU A 74 -1.56 -2.68 2.27
C GLU A 74 -1.43 -1.20 2.59
N LEU A 75 -1.63 -0.84 3.86
CA LEU A 75 -1.42 0.49 4.39
C LEU A 75 0.05 0.91 4.24
N PHE A 76 0.31 1.97 3.49
CA PHE A 76 1.51 2.78 3.68
C PHE A 76 1.29 3.72 4.85
N ILE A 77 2.23 3.75 5.80
CA ILE A 77 2.26 4.78 6.83
C ILE A 77 3.69 5.12 7.20
N GLU A 78 3.97 6.43 7.19
CA GLU A 78 5.19 7.03 7.66
C GLU A 78 4.83 8.15 8.64
N MET A 79 5.45 8.14 9.82
CA MET A 79 5.24 9.09 10.90
C MET A 79 6.57 9.66 11.34
N GLN A 80 6.59 10.96 11.61
CA GLN A 80 7.78 11.67 12.06
C GLN A 80 7.40 12.68 13.14
N SER A 81 8.21 12.73 14.18
CA SER A 81 8.22 13.81 15.17
C SER A 81 9.65 14.35 15.32
N GLU A 82 9.87 15.32 16.21
CA GLU A 82 11.22 15.87 16.44
C GLU A 82 12.22 14.83 16.96
N SER A 83 11.75 13.77 17.61
CA SER A 83 12.59 12.80 18.32
C SER A 83 12.51 11.37 17.76
N SER A 84 11.55 11.10 16.88
CA SER A 84 11.24 9.75 16.42
C SER A 84 10.79 9.72 14.96
N HIS A 85 11.11 8.62 14.30
CA HIS A 85 10.67 8.33 12.94
C HIS A 85 10.22 6.87 12.87
N PHE A 86 9.11 6.64 12.19
CA PHE A 86 8.56 5.31 11.97
C PHE A 86 8.05 5.20 10.54
N LYS A 87 8.42 4.12 9.86
CA LYS A 87 7.86 3.74 8.56
C LYS A 87 7.46 2.27 8.60
N HIS A 88 6.21 1.99 8.24
CA HIS A 88 5.75 0.61 8.17
C HIS A 88 6.40 -0.12 6.98
N SER A 89 6.94 -1.31 7.25
CA SER A 89 7.51 -2.20 6.25
C SER A 89 6.56 -3.35 5.96
N CYS A 90 6.17 -3.50 4.69
CA CYS A 90 5.33 -4.61 4.23
C CYS A 90 6.21 -5.82 3.88
N SER A 91 5.87 -6.99 4.42
CA SER A 91 6.53 -8.27 4.09
C SER A 91 5.67 -9.09 3.14
N CYS A 92 6.31 -9.73 2.16
CA CYS A 92 5.60 -10.56 1.19
C CYS A 92 5.02 -11.81 1.86
N MET A 93 3.71 -12.04 1.70
CA MET A 93 3.01 -13.21 2.24
C MET A 93 3.47 -14.52 1.58
N ARG A 94 4.07 -14.48 0.39
CA ARG A 94 4.56 -15.66 -0.33
C ARG A 94 5.95 -16.09 0.12
N CYS A 95 6.87 -15.16 0.35
CA CYS A 95 8.29 -15.47 0.58
C CYS A 95 8.96 -14.71 1.74
N GLY A 96 8.25 -13.83 2.44
CA GLY A 96 8.74 -13.07 3.59
C GLY A 96 9.63 -11.86 3.25
N THR A 97 10.01 -11.68 1.98
CA THR A 97 10.86 -10.57 1.54
C THR A 97 10.15 -9.23 1.73
N ILE A 98 10.88 -8.22 2.21
CA ILE A 98 10.38 -6.84 2.29
C ILE A 98 9.99 -6.36 0.89
N MET A 99 8.78 -5.83 0.78
CA MET A 99 8.20 -5.35 -0.46
C MET A 99 8.49 -3.87 -0.65
N ILE A 100 8.41 -3.43 -1.90
CA ILE A 100 8.64 -2.04 -2.30
C ILE A 100 7.28 -1.42 -2.65
N ASP A 101 6.97 -0.26 -2.10
CA ASP A 101 5.80 0.52 -2.52
C ASP A 101 6.03 1.05 -3.93
N ILE A 102 5.05 0.82 -4.81
CA ILE A 102 5.09 1.36 -6.17
C ILE A 102 4.00 2.43 -6.26
N PRO A 103 4.37 3.72 -6.38
CA PRO A 103 3.38 4.77 -6.57
C PRO A 103 2.64 4.52 -7.88
N MET A 104 1.32 4.35 -7.80
CA MET A 104 0.46 4.33 -8.96
C MET A 104 0.00 5.75 -9.25
N GLU A 105 0.42 6.28 -10.39
CA GLU A 105 -0.06 7.56 -10.90
C GLU A 105 -1.05 7.33 -12.04
N HIS A 106 -2.08 8.18 -12.08
CA HIS A 106 -3.04 8.24 -13.17
C HIS A 106 -2.34 8.32 -14.53
N ASN A 107 -2.77 7.48 -15.48
CA ASN A 107 -2.27 7.43 -16.86
C ASN A 107 -0.79 7.04 -17.02
N VAL A 108 -0.12 6.55 -15.97
CA VAL A 108 1.21 5.96 -16.08
C VAL A 108 1.06 4.44 -16.23
N PRO A 109 1.53 3.83 -17.33
CA PRO A 109 1.53 2.38 -17.48
C PRO A 109 2.41 1.77 -16.39
N VAL A 110 1.82 0.99 -15.51
CA VAL A 110 2.56 0.29 -14.46
C VAL A 110 3.14 -0.99 -15.07
N GLN A 111 4.40 -0.90 -15.50
CA GLN A 111 5.13 -2.01 -16.12
C GLN A 111 5.52 -3.04 -15.07
N LEU A 112 4.59 -3.92 -14.72
CA LEU A 112 4.82 -5.04 -13.81
C LEU A 112 4.67 -6.36 -14.56
N ASN A 113 5.58 -7.28 -14.29
CA ASN A 113 5.46 -8.65 -14.75
C ASN A 113 4.43 -9.40 -13.89
N CYS A 114 3.66 -10.27 -14.51
CA CYS A 114 2.69 -11.11 -13.82
C CYS A 114 3.39 -12.00 -12.78
N PRO A 115 2.92 -12.02 -11.52
CA PRO A 115 3.49 -12.85 -10.46
C PRO A 115 3.24 -14.36 -10.64
N ASP A 116 2.32 -14.74 -11.52
CA ASP A 116 1.93 -16.14 -11.68
C ASP A 116 2.59 -16.80 -12.89
N CYS A 117 2.71 -16.11 -14.04
CA CYS A 117 3.37 -16.66 -15.23
C CYS A 117 4.76 -16.07 -15.52
N SER A 118 5.14 -14.94 -14.91
CA SER A 118 6.40 -14.20 -15.17
C SER A 118 6.61 -13.68 -16.60
N GLU A 119 5.84 -14.16 -17.58
CA GLU A 119 5.97 -13.82 -18.99
C GLU A 119 5.06 -12.66 -19.41
N GLY A 120 3.82 -12.61 -18.89
CA GLY A 120 2.84 -11.61 -19.26
C GLY A 120 3.01 -10.28 -18.52
N GLY A 121 2.66 -9.19 -19.19
CA GLY A 121 2.57 -7.86 -18.60
C GLY A 121 1.25 -7.68 -17.86
N LEU A 122 1.28 -6.88 -16.78
CA LEU A 122 0.05 -6.46 -16.10
C LEU A 122 -0.45 -5.14 -16.69
N LYS A 123 -1.73 -5.13 -17.06
CA LYS A 123 -2.45 -3.93 -17.43
C LYS A 123 -3.28 -3.45 -16.24
N ALA A 124 -3.09 -2.21 -15.84
CA ALA A 124 -3.94 -1.54 -14.86
C ALA A 124 -5.07 -0.80 -15.58
N THR A 125 -6.32 -1.10 -15.22
CA THR A 125 -7.50 -0.39 -15.70
C THR A 125 -8.20 0.25 -14.50
N PHE A 126 -8.43 1.56 -14.56
CA PHE A 126 -9.24 2.24 -13.55
C PHE A 126 -10.61 1.57 -13.44
N TYR A 127 -11.05 1.31 -12.21
CA TYR A 127 -12.32 0.66 -11.92
C TYR A 127 -13.30 1.63 -11.28
N MET A 128 -12.92 2.28 -10.18
CA MET A 128 -13.74 3.27 -9.48
C MET A 128 -12.90 4.12 -8.53
N ASP A 129 -13.42 5.30 -8.18
CA ASP A 129 -12.93 6.05 -7.02
C ASP A 129 -13.40 5.38 -5.72
N TRP A 130 -12.67 5.60 -4.64
CA TRP A 130 -13.08 5.22 -3.29
C TRP A 130 -12.68 6.28 -2.26
N ASP A 131 -13.39 6.25 -1.15
CA ASP A 131 -13.27 7.14 0.00
C ASP A 131 -13.06 6.35 1.30
#